data_AF-A0A0A1YEA7-F1
#
_entry.id   AF-A0A0A1YEA7-F1
#
_cell.length_a   1.000
_cell.length_b   1.000
_cell.length_c   1.000
_cell.angle_alpha   90.00
_cell.angle_beta   90.00
_cell.angle_gamma   90.00
#
_symmetry.space_group_name_H-M   'P 1'
#
loop_
_entity.id
_entity.type
_entity.pdbx_description
1 polymer ?
#
loop_
_entity_poly.entity_id
_entity_poly.type
_entity_poly.pdbx_seq_one_letter_code
_entity_poly.pdbx_strand_id
1 'polypeptide(L)'
;MLAEFLSDIQERWYSTQFGAKERLQFYESASTLLENGVQLKDAVREVHGIYSDGGKQKHHPIALASREAFMGVSNGKVLADAMAAWLPSQERALIDAGQESGDLISALNDCVRLIEARGKILSSVAQATFYPGMLWALLIYLLGVISYKMVPNMARMSDPKTWTGTAAALYDIATFVTDEGIYALGGCIALLILIFATLPYYTGRGRVFLDRLPPWSIYRTLQGTTFLLNVAVMLRAGIKPYDSLQRLSRTANPWLKQRIEATRYGVGLGQNFGQALKNAGHEFPDKQAIQFLSVLASRKGFAEAALRFSDRWLNTSLKQVDAAAGLIRGLSLLLVGAMMILVLLGTYEMEAIVRAGIAQ
;
A
#
# COMPACT_ATOMS: atom_id res chain seq x y z
N MET A 1 -35.23 3.26 -20.12
CA MET A 1 -35.15 2.32 -18.98
C MET A 1 -34.06 1.25 -19.13
N LEU A 2 -34.20 0.20 -19.97
CA LEU A 2 -33.14 -0.82 -20.14
C LEU A 2 -31.86 -0.28 -20.80
N ALA A 3 -31.99 0.58 -21.81
CA ALA A 3 -30.84 1.21 -22.49
C ALA A 3 -30.08 2.18 -21.56
N GLU A 4 -30.79 2.98 -20.76
CA GLU A 4 -30.18 3.88 -19.75
C GLU A 4 -29.51 3.08 -18.63
N PHE A 5 -30.12 1.98 -18.19
CA PHE A 5 -29.51 1.10 -17.20
C PHE A 5 -28.22 0.44 -17.73
N LEU A 6 -28.22 0.01 -18.99
CA LEU A 6 -27.04 -0.56 -19.63
C LEU A 6 -25.94 0.49 -19.87
N SER A 7 -26.30 1.73 -20.23
CA SER A 7 -25.32 2.81 -20.37
C SER A 7 -24.70 3.19 -19.04
N ASP A 8 -25.48 3.26 -17.95
CA ASP A 8 -24.96 3.55 -16.61
C ASP A 8 -23.99 2.46 -16.11
N ILE A 9 -24.30 1.18 -16.39
CA ILE A 9 -23.41 0.06 -16.08
C ILE A 9 -22.13 0.14 -16.89
N GLN A 10 -22.25 0.45 -18.18
CA GLN A 10 -21.12 0.56 -19.09
C GLN A 10 -20.21 1.74 -18.70
N GLU A 11 -20.77 2.89 -18.32
CA GLU A 11 -20.01 4.04 -17.82
C GLU A 11 -19.31 3.74 -16.51
N ARG A 12 -19.98 3.07 -15.56
CA ARG A 12 -19.35 2.60 -14.32
C ARG A 12 -18.24 1.59 -14.58
N TRP A 13 -18.42 0.70 -15.55
CA TRP A 13 -17.38 -0.25 -15.93
C TRP A 13 -16.16 0.47 -16.49
N TYR A 14 -16.33 1.41 -17.41
CA TYR A 14 -15.19 2.16 -17.97
C TYR A 14 -14.54 3.10 -16.97
N SER A 15 -15.30 3.72 -16.05
CA SER A 15 -14.70 4.56 -15.00
C SER A 15 -13.83 3.74 -14.05
N THR A 16 -14.14 2.46 -13.82
CA THR A 16 -13.24 1.56 -13.07
C THR A 16 -11.95 1.22 -13.83
N GLN A 17 -11.96 1.29 -15.17
CA GLN A 17 -10.76 1.12 -16.00
C GLN A 17 -9.88 2.37 -16.06
N PHE A 18 -10.39 3.53 -15.63
CA PHE A 18 -9.60 4.75 -15.47
C PHE A 18 -8.78 4.70 -14.16
N GLY A 19 -7.86 3.74 -14.13
CA GLY A 19 -7.02 3.40 -13.00
C GLY A 19 -5.93 4.43 -12.74
N ALA A 20 -5.07 4.13 -11.76
CA ALA A 20 -3.99 5.04 -11.35
C ALA A 20 -3.03 5.37 -12.52
N LYS A 21 -2.74 4.39 -13.38
CA LYS A 21 -1.87 4.55 -14.54
C LYS A 21 -2.49 5.50 -15.57
N GLU A 22 -3.78 5.30 -15.87
CA GLU A 22 -4.52 6.08 -16.84
C GLU A 22 -4.71 7.52 -16.37
N ARG A 23 -4.99 7.72 -15.07
CA ARG A 23 -5.07 9.05 -14.47
C ARG A 23 -3.76 9.81 -14.51
N LEU A 24 -2.65 9.14 -14.19
CA LEU A 24 -1.31 9.73 -14.27
C LEU A 24 -1.02 10.25 -15.68
N GLN A 25 -1.22 9.40 -16.69
CA GLN A 25 -1.05 9.77 -18.11
C GLN A 25 -1.96 10.92 -18.56
N PHE A 26 -3.22 10.90 -18.12
CA PHE A 26 -4.16 11.99 -18.39
C PHE A 26 -3.68 13.32 -17.80
N TYR A 27 -3.29 13.35 -16.52
CA TYR A 27 -2.82 14.57 -15.87
C TYR A 27 -1.52 15.09 -16.46
N GLU A 28 -0.56 14.23 -16.77
CA GLU A 28 0.70 14.62 -17.41
C GLU A 28 0.47 15.23 -18.79
N SER A 29 -0.36 14.58 -19.61
CA SER A 29 -0.69 15.07 -20.95
C SER A 29 -1.43 16.41 -20.90
N ALA A 30 -2.43 16.52 -20.01
CA ALA A 30 -3.18 17.76 -19.83
C ALA A 30 -2.28 18.89 -19.29
N SER A 31 -1.44 18.62 -18.28
CA SER A 31 -0.50 19.61 -17.73
C SER A 31 0.47 20.09 -18.80
N THR A 32 1.07 19.17 -19.57
CA THR A 32 2.01 19.50 -20.64
C THR A 32 1.38 20.42 -21.68
N LEU A 33 0.13 20.15 -22.10
CA LEU A 33 -0.57 21.01 -23.08
C LEU A 33 -0.87 22.40 -22.50
N LEU A 34 -1.35 22.47 -21.25
CA LEU A 34 -1.62 23.73 -20.56
C LEU A 34 -0.35 24.57 -20.36
N GLU A 35 0.78 23.93 -20.00
CA GLU A 35 2.10 24.56 -19.88
C GLU A 35 2.58 25.15 -21.20
N ASN A 36 2.21 24.54 -22.33
CA ASN A 36 2.48 25.04 -23.68
C ASN A 36 1.46 26.08 -24.17
N GLY A 37 0.63 26.62 -23.28
CA GLY A 37 -0.31 27.70 -23.58
C GLY A 37 -1.60 27.25 -24.28
N VAL A 38 -1.85 25.94 -24.39
CA VAL A 38 -3.11 25.42 -24.93
C VAL A 38 -4.23 25.67 -23.90
N GLN A 39 -5.38 26.17 -24.35
CA GLN A 39 -6.52 26.38 -23.47
C GLN A 39 -7.10 25.04 -23.01
N LEU A 40 -7.64 24.97 -21.78
CA LEU A 40 -8.15 23.73 -21.19
C LEU A 40 -9.09 22.93 -22.09
N LYS A 41 -10.04 23.61 -22.75
CA LYS A 41 -10.99 22.99 -23.67
C LYS A 41 -10.28 22.28 -24.83
N ASP A 42 -9.29 22.93 -25.44
CA ASP A 42 -8.52 22.35 -26.54
C ASP A 42 -7.57 21.27 -26.01
N ALA A 43 -6.97 21.47 -24.84
CA ALA A 43 -6.06 20.50 -24.23
C ALA A 43 -6.74 19.14 -24.03
N VAL A 44 -7.93 19.10 -23.41
CA VAL A 44 -8.66 17.83 -23.22
C VAL A 44 -9.12 17.20 -24.54
N ARG A 45 -9.37 18.01 -25.58
CA ARG A 45 -9.65 17.51 -26.95
C ARG A 45 -8.42 16.87 -27.57
N GLU A 46 -7.25 17.50 -27.46
CA GLU A 46 -6.00 16.93 -27.97
C GLU A 46 -5.64 15.63 -27.23
N VAL A 47 -5.80 15.58 -25.89
CA VAL A 47 -5.63 14.34 -25.12
C VAL A 47 -6.58 13.25 -25.64
N HIS A 48 -7.85 13.58 -25.89
CA HIS A 48 -8.77 12.62 -26.51
C HIS A 48 -8.26 12.13 -27.89
N GLY A 49 -7.78 13.02 -28.75
CA GLY A 49 -7.22 12.69 -30.07
C GLY A 49 -6.02 11.74 -29.99
N ILE A 50 -5.08 12.02 -29.07
CA ILE A 50 -3.88 11.19 -28.84
C ILE A 50 -4.27 9.78 -28.41
N TYR A 51 -5.11 9.64 -27.38
CA TYR A 51 -5.43 8.31 -26.81
C TYR A 51 -6.51 7.54 -27.56
N SER A 52 -7.28 8.22 -28.43
CA SER A 52 -8.21 7.54 -29.34
C SER A 52 -7.52 7.04 -30.61
N ASP A 53 -6.24 7.39 -30.85
CA ASP A 53 -5.49 7.10 -32.08
C ASP A 53 -6.32 7.47 -33.34
N GLY A 54 -6.78 8.72 -33.39
CA GLY A 54 -7.65 9.21 -34.47
C GLY A 54 -8.99 8.47 -34.57
N GLY A 55 -9.47 7.88 -33.47
CA GLY A 55 -10.73 7.13 -33.41
C GLY A 55 -10.60 5.63 -33.67
N LYS A 56 -9.38 5.06 -33.77
CA LYS A 56 -9.17 3.60 -33.83
C LYS A 56 -9.36 2.94 -32.47
N GLN A 57 -9.05 3.63 -31.38
CA GLN A 57 -9.15 3.15 -29.99
C GLN A 57 -10.22 3.92 -29.19
N LYS A 58 -11.47 3.90 -29.68
CA LYS A 58 -12.58 4.68 -29.06
C LYS A 58 -12.91 4.28 -27.62
N HIS A 59 -12.60 3.04 -27.24
CA HIS A 59 -12.86 2.50 -25.90
C HIS A 59 -11.65 2.60 -24.97
N HIS A 60 -10.59 3.31 -25.36
CA HIS A 60 -9.48 3.57 -24.45
C HIS A 60 -9.97 4.39 -23.24
N PRO A 61 -9.68 4.01 -21.98
CA PRO A 61 -10.23 4.68 -20.81
C PRO A 61 -9.93 6.18 -20.76
N ILE A 62 -8.70 6.57 -21.13
CA ILE A 62 -8.30 7.98 -21.22
C ILE A 62 -9.08 8.72 -22.31
N ALA A 63 -9.35 8.09 -23.45
CA ALA A 63 -10.10 8.71 -24.53
C ALA A 63 -11.56 8.98 -24.09
N LEU A 64 -12.18 8.04 -23.37
CA LEU A 64 -13.53 8.21 -22.83
C LEU A 64 -13.56 9.33 -21.78
N ALA A 65 -12.65 9.30 -20.81
CA ALA A 65 -12.56 10.32 -19.76
C ALA A 65 -12.32 11.72 -20.34
N SER A 66 -11.43 11.84 -21.34
CA SER A 66 -11.11 13.11 -22.00
C SER A 66 -12.26 13.62 -22.87
N ARG A 67 -13.07 12.72 -23.44
CA ARG A 67 -14.30 13.09 -24.15
C ARG A 67 -15.32 13.69 -23.19
N GLU A 68 -15.55 13.07 -22.04
CA GLU A 68 -16.44 13.61 -21.00
C GLU A 68 -15.94 14.96 -20.47
N ALA A 69 -14.62 15.08 -20.25
CA ALA A 69 -13.99 16.35 -19.90
C ALA A 69 -14.25 17.43 -20.97
N PHE A 70 -14.01 17.10 -22.25
CA PHE A 70 -14.25 18.02 -23.37
C PHE A 70 -15.70 18.47 -23.47
N MET A 71 -16.64 17.52 -23.39
CA MET A 71 -18.08 17.82 -23.44
C MET A 71 -18.51 18.69 -22.27
N GLY A 72 -18.08 18.37 -21.04
CA GLY A 72 -18.40 19.14 -19.84
C GLY A 72 -17.84 20.56 -19.88
N VAL A 73 -16.54 20.70 -20.19
CA VAL A 73 -15.87 22.00 -20.26
C VAL A 73 -16.42 22.85 -21.42
N SER A 74 -16.74 22.25 -22.56
CA SER A 74 -17.38 22.96 -23.69
C SER A 74 -18.76 23.51 -23.33
N ASN A 75 -19.45 22.86 -22.39
CA ASN A 75 -20.74 23.30 -21.85
C ASN A 75 -20.60 24.24 -20.64
N GLY A 76 -19.39 24.73 -20.35
CA GLY A 76 -19.13 25.68 -19.27
C GLY A 76 -18.98 25.08 -17.87
N LYS A 77 -18.91 23.75 -17.73
CA LYS A 77 -18.62 23.12 -16.44
C LYS A 77 -17.13 23.24 -16.10
N VAL A 78 -16.82 23.29 -14.81
CA VAL A 78 -15.45 23.08 -14.32
C VAL A 78 -15.02 21.63 -14.57
N LEU A 79 -13.72 21.39 -14.77
CA LEU A 79 -13.14 20.10 -15.11
C LEU A 79 -13.43 19.07 -14.01
N ALA A 80 -13.31 19.48 -12.74
CA ALA A 80 -13.61 18.65 -11.59
C ALA A 80 -15.04 18.09 -11.60
N ASP A 81 -16.01 18.89 -12.06
CA ASP A 81 -17.42 18.49 -12.18
C ASP A 81 -17.68 17.69 -13.45
N ALA A 82 -17.07 18.08 -14.57
CA ALA A 82 -17.16 17.35 -15.83
C ALA A 82 -16.69 15.90 -15.68
N MET A 83 -15.66 15.68 -14.86
CA MET A 83 -15.07 14.36 -14.64
C MET A 83 -15.47 13.72 -13.29
N ALA A 84 -16.54 14.17 -12.66
CA ALA A 84 -16.95 13.74 -11.32
C ALA A 84 -17.03 12.22 -11.12
N ALA A 85 -17.43 11.47 -12.16
CA ALA A 85 -17.54 10.01 -12.14
C ALA A 85 -16.20 9.27 -12.35
N TRP A 86 -15.19 9.96 -12.86
CA TRP A 86 -13.89 9.40 -13.26
C TRP A 86 -12.81 9.67 -12.20
N LEU A 87 -12.96 10.74 -11.43
CA LEU A 87 -11.94 11.22 -10.51
C LEU A 87 -12.21 10.79 -9.06
N PRO A 88 -11.20 10.27 -8.34
CA PRO A 88 -11.28 10.11 -6.89
C PRO A 88 -11.52 11.45 -6.20
N SER A 89 -12.21 11.42 -5.05
CA SER A 89 -12.59 12.62 -4.29
C SER A 89 -11.43 13.57 -3.94
N GLN A 90 -10.24 13.02 -3.68
CA GLN A 90 -9.03 13.78 -3.36
C GLN A 90 -8.50 14.53 -4.60
N GLU A 91 -8.36 13.82 -5.72
CA GLU A 91 -7.87 14.38 -6.99
C GLU A 91 -8.85 15.42 -7.54
N ARG A 92 -10.17 15.15 -7.46
CA ARG A 92 -11.22 16.11 -7.82
C ARG A 92 -11.12 17.41 -7.03
N ALA A 93 -10.89 17.33 -5.72
CA ALA A 93 -10.80 18.51 -4.87
C ALA A 93 -9.60 19.40 -5.21
N LEU A 94 -8.49 18.79 -5.66
CA LEU A 94 -7.30 19.53 -6.09
C LEU A 94 -7.54 20.23 -7.43
N ILE A 95 -8.14 19.53 -8.39
CA ILE A 95 -8.48 20.11 -9.68
C ILE A 95 -9.44 21.28 -9.51
N ASP A 96 -10.46 21.11 -8.66
CA ASP A 96 -11.45 22.15 -8.34
C ASP A 96 -10.77 23.40 -7.76
N ALA A 97 -9.94 23.22 -6.72
CA ALA A 97 -9.21 24.32 -6.09
C ALA A 97 -8.22 25.01 -7.06
N GLY A 98 -7.55 24.24 -7.93
CA GLY A 98 -6.65 24.78 -8.94
C GLY A 98 -7.38 25.58 -10.02
N GLN A 99 -8.60 25.20 -10.39
CA GLN A 99 -9.42 26.00 -11.31
C GLN A 99 -9.92 27.29 -10.66
N GLU A 100 -10.35 27.24 -9.40
CA GLU A 100 -10.75 28.43 -8.64
C GLU A 100 -9.60 29.42 -8.46
N SER A 101 -8.38 28.92 -8.22
CA SER A 101 -7.19 29.75 -8.03
C SER A 101 -6.50 30.18 -9.33
N GLY A 102 -6.92 29.64 -10.47
CA GLY A 102 -6.26 29.85 -11.77
C GLY A 102 -4.92 29.12 -11.94
N ASP A 103 -4.58 28.20 -11.04
CA ASP A 103 -3.34 27.41 -11.04
C ASP A 103 -3.61 25.91 -11.27
N LEU A 104 -4.30 25.62 -12.38
CA LEU A 104 -4.68 24.25 -12.75
C LEU A 104 -3.45 23.37 -13.06
N ILE A 105 -2.39 23.96 -13.62
CA ILE A 105 -1.13 23.25 -13.93
C ILE A 105 -0.54 22.65 -12.65
N SER A 106 -0.41 23.44 -11.59
CA SER A 106 0.09 22.93 -10.31
C SER A 106 -0.84 21.87 -9.72
N ALA A 107 -2.15 22.05 -9.81
CA ALA A 107 -3.12 21.08 -9.31
C ALA A 107 -3.06 19.71 -10.02
N LEU A 108 -2.82 19.69 -11.34
CA LEU A 108 -2.64 18.44 -12.10
C LEU A 108 -1.32 17.76 -11.71
N ASN A 109 -0.22 18.51 -11.64
CA ASN A 109 1.08 18.02 -11.18
C ASN A 109 1.02 17.46 -9.74
N ASP A 110 0.16 18.03 -8.92
CA ASP A 110 -0.10 17.56 -7.56
C ASP A 110 -0.87 16.25 -7.50
N CYS A 111 -1.83 16.05 -8.40
CA CYS A 111 -2.51 14.78 -8.58
C CYS A 111 -1.52 13.69 -9.04
N VAL A 112 -0.63 14.01 -9.99
CA VAL A 112 0.46 13.11 -10.42
C VAL A 112 1.31 12.69 -9.21
N ARG A 113 1.76 13.66 -8.41
CA ARG A 113 2.57 13.39 -7.21
C ARG A 113 1.87 12.45 -6.21
N LEU A 114 0.58 12.63 -5.98
CA LEU A 114 -0.21 11.76 -5.10
C LEU A 114 -0.28 10.33 -5.63
N ILE A 115 -0.53 10.17 -6.94
CA ILE A 115 -0.59 8.86 -7.59
C ILE A 115 0.76 8.17 -7.54
N GLU A 116 1.85 8.86 -7.91
CA GLU A 116 3.20 8.31 -7.88
C GLU A 116 3.63 7.89 -6.49
N ALA A 117 3.40 8.72 -5.47
CA ALA A 117 3.74 8.40 -4.10
C ALA A 117 3.01 7.13 -3.62
N ARG A 118 1.72 7.01 -3.94
CA ARG A 118 0.94 5.81 -3.63
C ARG A 118 1.47 4.59 -4.39
N GLY A 119 1.82 4.76 -5.66
CA GLY A 119 2.44 3.72 -6.48
C GLY A 119 3.76 3.22 -5.91
N LYS A 120 4.65 4.13 -5.50
CA LYS A 120 5.94 3.82 -4.85
C LYS A 120 5.77 3.07 -3.54
N ILE A 121 4.80 3.44 -2.71
CA ILE A 121 4.47 2.71 -1.47
C ILE A 121 4.01 1.29 -1.80
N LEU A 122 3.04 1.14 -2.71
CA LEU A 122 2.49 -0.17 -3.06
C LEU A 122 3.55 -1.08 -3.69
N SER A 123 4.39 -0.57 -4.59
CA SER A 123 5.44 -1.34 -5.23
C SER A 123 6.53 -1.77 -4.23
N SER A 124 6.95 -0.88 -3.33
CA SER A 124 7.92 -1.20 -2.27
C SER A 124 7.38 -2.28 -1.33
N VAL A 125 6.12 -2.16 -0.88
CA VAL A 125 5.49 -3.18 -0.02
C VAL A 125 5.35 -4.52 -0.75
N ALA A 126 4.95 -4.51 -2.03
CA ALA A 126 4.85 -5.72 -2.83
C ALA A 126 6.21 -6.41 -2.99
N GLN A 127 7.26 -5.66 -3.34
CA GLN A 127 8.62 -6.19 -3.49
C GLN A 127 9.19 -6.70 -2.15
N ALA A 128 8.94 -5.97 -1.06
CA ALA A 128 9.34 -6.35 0.29
C ALA A 128 8.72 -7.69 0.74
N THR A 129 7.49 -7.97 0.32
CA THR A 129 6.72 -9.16 0.75
C THR A 129 6.91 -10.36 -0.18
N PHE A 130 7.07 -10.12 -1.48
CA PHE A 130 7.13 -11.19 -2.50
C PHE A 130 8.28 -12.17 -2.26
N TYR A 131 9.49 -11.66 -2.03
CA TYR A 131 10.68 -12.51 -1.91
C TYR A 131 10.66 -13.40 -0.64
N PRO A 132 10.40 -12.87 0.57
CA PRO A 132 10.19 -13.73 1.74
C PRO A 132 9.06 -14.74 1.53
N GLY A 133 7.93 -14.33 0.92
CA GLY A 133 6.82 -15.22 0.63
C GLY A 133 7.24 -16.45 -0.19
N MET A 134 8.08 -16.26 -1.21
CA MET A 134 8.64 -17.36 -2.00
C MET A 134 9.55 -18.29 -1.18
N LEU A 135 10.39 -17.73 -0.30
CA LEU A 135 11.24 -18.54 0.59
C LEU A 135 10.42 -19.37 1.58
N TRP A 136 9.38 -18.78 2.18
CA TRP A 136 8.48 -19.50 3.09
C TRP A 136 7.69 -20.58 2.35
N ALA A 137 7.23 -20.32 1.12
CA ALA A 137 6.58 -21.35 0.29
C ALA A 137 7.54 -22.51 -0.03
N LEU A 138 8.80 -22.22 -0.36
CA LEU A 138 9.83 -23.23 -0.56
C LEU A 138 10.10 -24.04 0.72
N LEU A 139 10.15 -23.38 1.88
CA LEU A 139 10.35 -24.06 3.17
C LEU A 139 9.18 -25.00 3.48
N ILE A 140 7.93 -24.55 3.30
CA ILE A 140 6.73 -25.37 3.48
C ILE A 140 6.75 -26.57 2.52
N TYR A 141 7.11 -26.35 1.25
CA TYR A 141 7.26 -27.42 0.27
C TYR A 141 8.32 -28.45 0.68
N LEU A 142 9.51 -27.98 1.09
CA LEU A 142 10.61 -28.82 1.54
C LEU A 142 10.20 -29.66 2.75
N LEU A 143 9.57 -29.05 3.75
CA LEU A 143 9.01 -29.75 4.91
C LEU A 143 7.99 -30.81 4.48
N GLY A 144 7.13 -30.52 3.51
CA GLY A 144 6.19 -31.49 2.94
C GLY A 144 6.90 -32.70 2.31
N VAL A 145 7.93 -32.48 1.50
CA VAL A 145 8.70 -33.57 0.89
C VAL A 145 9.38 -34.44 1.96
N ILE A 146 9.98 -33.81 2.96
CA ILE A 146 10.65 -34.51 4.06
C ILE A 146 9.66 -35.39 4.81
N SER A 147 8.51 -34.82 5.18
CA SER A 147 7.57 -35.45 6.09
C SER A 147 6.72 -36.54 5.41
N TYR A 148 6.31 -36.33 4.16
CA TYR A 148 5.41 -37.26 3.45
C TYR A 148 6.12 -38.26 2.55
N LYS A 149 7.40 -38.04 2.20
CA LYS A 149 8.15 -38.95 1.32
C LYS A 149 9.43 -39.46 1.95
N MET A 150 10.31 -38.56 2.36
CA MET A 150 11.67 -38.91 2.75
C MET A 150 11.73 -39.72 4.05
N VAL A 151 11.19 -39.18 5.14
CA VAL A 151 11.22 -39.83 6.46
C VAL A 151 10.44 -41.16 6.45
N PRO A 152 9.22 -41.26 5.87
CA PRO A 152 8.52 -42.54 5.76
C PRO A 152 9.29 -43.60 4.97
N ASN A 153 10.02 -43.23 3.92
CA ASN A 153 10.82 -44.17 3.15
C ASN A 153 12.02 -44.70 3.95
N MET A 154 12.68 -43.84 4.73
CA MET A 154 13.78 -44.24 5.61
C MET A 154 13.29 -45.09 6.79
N ALA A 155 12.13 -44.77 7.37
CA ALA A 155 11.52 -45.52 8.45
C ALA A 155 11.12 -46.96 8.07
N ARG A 156 10.96 -47.26 6.76
CA ARG A 156 10.77 -48.63 6.26
C ARG A 156 12.06 -49.45 6.21
N MET A 157 13.21 -48.78 6.20
CA MET A 157 14.54 -49.42 6.08
C MET A 157 15.23 -49.59 7.44
N SER A 158 14.93 -48.72 8.40
CA SER A 158 15.49 -48.76 9.76
C SER A 158 14.44 -48.25 10.76
N ASP A 159 14.40 -48.83 11.96
CA ASP A 159 13.48 -48.41 13.03
C ASP A 159 13.80 -46.98 13.48
N PRO A 160 12.86 -46.01 13.33
CA PRO A 160 13.05 -44.62 13.75
C PRO A 160 13.47 -44.45 15.22
N LYS A 161 13.16 -45.40 16.09
CA LYS A 161 13.56 -45.36 17.52
C LYS A 161 15.07 -45.46 17.73
N THR A 162 15.80 -45.97 16.74
CA THR A 162 17.26 -46.09 16.78
C THR A 162 17.96 -44.81 16.33
N TRP A 163 17.23 -43.87 15.74
CA TRP A 163 17.81 -42.63 15.23
C TRP A 163 18.14 -41.70 16.39
N THR A 164 19.32 -41.10 16.34
CA THR A 164 19.80 -40.11 17.33
C THR A 164 20.34 -38.90 16.58
N GLY A 165 20.59 -37.79 17.29
CA GLY A 165 21.19 -36.60 16.67
C GLY A 165 20.26 -35.90 15.67
N THR A 166 20.77 -35.60 14.48
CA THR A 166 20.03 -34.84 13.45
C THR A 166 18.94 -35.66 12.77
N ALA A 167 19.12 -36.98 12.65
CA ALA A 167 18.10 -37.89 12.14
C ALA A 167 16.85 -37.91 13.04
N ALA A 168 17.03 -37.90 14.36
CA ALA A 168 15.93 -37.83 15.33
C ALA A 168 15.18 -36.48 15.22
N ALA A 169 15.91 -35.37 15.15
CA ALA A 169 15.31 -34.04 15.00
C ALA A 169 14.48 -33.91 13.70
N LEU A 170 14.95 -34.50 12.58
CA LEU A 170 14.17 -34.55 11.34
C LEU A 170 12.91 -35.39 11.49
N TYR A 171 12.99 -36.52 12.20
CA TYR A 171 11.83 -37.36 12.49
C TYR A 171 10.79 -36.62 13.33
N ASP A 172 11.20 -35.88 14.35
CA ASP A 172 10.30 -35.07 15.20
C ASP A 172 9.62 -33.95 14.40
N ILE A 173 10.38 -33.25 13.54
CA ILE A 173 9.81 -32.23 12.65
C ILE A 173 8.83 -32.88 11.67
N ALA A 174 9.19 -34.02 11.09
CA ALA A 174 8.35 -34.72 10.12
C ALA A 174 7.04 -35.21 10.74
N THR A 175 7.10 -35.83 11.92
CA THR A 175 5.92 -36.30 12.66
C THR A 175 5.03 -35.13 13.08
N PHE A 176 5.61 -34.03 13.54
CA PHE A 176 4.84 -32.79 13.80
C PHE A 176 4.10 -32.31 12.54
N VAL A 177 4.77 -32.31 11.37
CA VAL A 177 4.17 -31.87 10.11
C VAL A 177 3.08 -32.83 9.61
N THR A 178 3.21 -34.14 9.83
CA THR A 178 2.18 -35.13 9.42
C THR A 178 0.97 -35.12 10.34
N ASP A 179 1.18 -34.99 11.64
CA ASP A 179 0.13 -35.20 12.65
C ASP A 179 -0.62 -33.88 12.93
N GLU A 180 0.13 -32.82 13.22
CA GLU A 180 -0.41 -31.53 13.67
C GLU A 180 -0.19 -30.40 12.65
N GLY A 181 0.53 -30.68 11.56
CA GLY A 181 0.97 -29.65 10.60
C GLY A 181 -0.16 -28.90 9.93
N ILE A 182 -1.31 -29.54 9.69
CA ILE A 182 -2.48 -28.86 9.11
C ILE A 182 -3.12 -27.87 10.10
N TYR A 183 -3.18 -28.21 11.39
CA TYR A 183 -3.67 -27.31 12.43
C TYR A 183 -2.69 -26.16 12.66
N ALA A 184 -1.39 -26.44 12.64
CA ALA A 184 -0.35 -25.41 12.71
C ALA A 184 -0.43 -24.43 11.52
N LEU A 185 -0.59 -24.96 10.30
CA LEU A 185 -0.75 -24.13 9.10
C LEU A 185 -2.04 -23.29 9.16
N GLY A 186 -3.16 -23.90 9.57
CA GLY A 186 -4.43 -23.20 9.79
C GLY A 186 -4.31 -22.09 10.83
N GLY A 187 -3.64 -22.36 11.95
CA GLY A 187 -3.35 -21.38 13.00
C GLY A 187 -2.48 -20.22 12.51
N CYS A 188 -1.43 -20.50 11.74
CA CYS A 188 -0.59 -19.48 11.12
C CYS A 188 -1.39 -18.60 10.14
N ILE A 189 -2.23 -19.19 9.28
CA ILE A 189 -3.08 -18.45 8.36
C ILE A 189 -4.10 -17.59 9.12
N ALA A 190 -4.75 -18.14 10.14
CA ALA A 190 -5.69 -17.41 10.99
C ALA A 190 -5.02 -16.22 11.71
N LEU A 191 -3.80 -16.42 12.23
CA LEU A 191 -3.00 -15.36 12.84
C LEU A 191 -2.65 -14.26 11.83
N LEU A 192 -2.23 -14.62 10.61
CA LEU A 192 -1.96 -13.65 9.55
C LEU A 192 -3.22 -12.85 9.20
N ILE A 193 -4.35 -13.52 9.01
CA ILE A 193 -5.65 -12.87 8.75
C ILE A 193 -5.99 -11.89 9.88
N LEU A 194 -5.82 -12.31 11.14
CA LEU A 194 -6.05 -11.45 12.30
C LEU A 194 -5.13 -10.22 12.28
N ILE A 195 -3.84 -10.39 12.02
CA ILE A 195 -2.89 -9.28 11.91
C ILE A 195 -3.34 -8.32 10.81
N PHE A 196 -3.59 -8.81 9.59
CA PHE A 196 -4.01 -7.96 8.46
C PHE A 196 -5.37 -7.29 8.69
N ALA A 197 -6.31 -7.94 9.37
CA ALA A 197 -7.59 -7.34 9.74
C ALA A 197 -7.41 -6.23 10.80
N THR A 198 -6.52 -6.41 11.77
CA THR A 198 -6.28 -5.39 12.80
C THR A 198 -5.57 -4.14 12.27
N LEU A 199 -4.90 -4.21 11.11
CA LEU A 199 -4.22 -3.04 10.51
C LEU A 199 -5.21 -1.89 10.23
N PRO A 200 -6.24 -2.02 9.36
CA PRO A 200 -7.17 -0.95 9.04
C PRO A 200 -8.38 -0.83 9.99
N TYR A 201 -8.77 -1.90 10.70
CA TYR A 201 -10.05 -1.93 11.43
C TYR A 201 -9.90 -1.75 12.94
N TYR A 202 -8.82 -2.23 13.55
CA TYR A 202 -8.69 -2.17 15.01
C TYR A 202 -8.43 -0.73 15.48
N THR A 203 -9.27 -0.23 16.37
CA THR A 203 -9.24 1.13 16.91
C THR A 203 -9.22 1.11 18.45
N GLY A 204 -8.78 2.20 19.08
CA GLY A 204 -8.81 2.35 20.54
C GLY A 204 -7.44 2.52 21.21
N ARG A 205 -7.43 2.55 22.55
CA ARG A 205 -6.24 2.86 23.35
C ARG A 205 -5.12 1.82 23.20
N GLY A 206 -5.47 0.54 23.22
CA GLY A 206 -4.50 -0.56 23.01
C GLY A 206 -3.81 -0.52 21.64
N ARG A 207 -4.49 0.04 20.63
CA ARG A 207 -3.94 0.19 19.28
C ARG A 207 -2.73 1.11 19.23
N VAL A 208 -2.69 2.15 20.07
CA VAL A 208 -1.57 3.11 20.14
C VAL A 208 -0.28 2.41 20.61
N PHE A 209 -0.41 1.44 21.52
CA PHE A 209 0.74 0.62 21.93
C PHE A 209 1.19 -0.33 20.81
N LEU A 210 0.24 -1.02 20.15
CA LEU A 210 0.56 -1.90 19.02
C LEU A 210 1.24 -1.16 17.87
N ASP A 211 0.87 0.10 17.61
CA ASP A 211 1.51 0.96 16.60
C ASP A 211 3.01 1.22 16.82
N ARG A 212 3.58 0.79 17.95
CA ARG A 212 5.02 0.85 18.20
C ARG A 212 5.77 -0.42 17.75
N LEU A 213 5.07 -1.50 17.47
CA LEU A 213 5.64 -2.80 17.10
C LEU A 213 5.36 -3.14 15.63
N PRO A 214 6.32 -3.76 14.91
CA PRO A 214 6.05 -4.31 13.58
C PRO A 214 4.97 -5.43 13.65
N PRO A 215 4.10 -5.58 12.64
CA PRO A 215 3.99 -4.79 11.40
C PRO A 215 3.17 -3.48 11.54
N TRP A 216 2.50 -3.26 12.68
CA TRP A 216 1.62 -2.10 12.88
C TRP A 216 2.36 -0.75 12.82
N SER A 217 3.61 -0.70 13.29
CA SER A 217 4.45 0.51 13.19
C SER A 217 4.74 0.90 11.74
N ILE A 218 5.03 -0.08 10.88
CA ILE A 218 5.25 0.12 9.44
C ILE A 218 3.95 0.61 8.79
N TYR A 219 2.82 -0.01 9.13
CA TYR A 219 1.51 0.43 8.65
C TYR A 219 1.21 1.88 9.05
N ARG A 220 1.46 2.25 10.31
CA ARG A 220 1.31 3.62 10.80
C ARG A 220 2.16 4.60 9.99
N THR A 221 3.43 4.27 9.76
CA THR A 221 4.36 5.11 9.00
C THR A 221 3.86 5.31 7.56
N LEU A 222 3.48 4.24 6.87
CA LEU A 222 2.98 4.32 5.48
C LEU A 222 1.70 5.14 5.36
N GLN A 223 0.70 4.86 6.21
CA GLN A 223 -0.54 5.65 6.23
C GLN A 223 -0.28 7.11 6.62
N GLY A 224 0.64 7.32 7.55
CA GLY A 224 1.08 8.64 7.99
C GLY A 224 1.70 9.46 6.87
N THR A 225 2.59 8.84 6.09
CA THR A 225 3.20 9.43 4.90
C THR A 225 2.16 9.83 3.87
N THR A 226 1.26 8.92 3.51
CA THR A 226 0.19 9.20 2.54
C THR A 226 -0.74 10.31 3.06
N PHE A 227 -1.07 10.29 4.35
CA PHE A 227 -1.88 11.34 4.98
C PHE A 227 -1.21 12.70 4.91
N LEU A 228 0.08 12.81 5.29
CA LEU A 228 0.81 14.08 5.27
C LEU A 228 0.94 14.65 3.88
N LEU A 229 1.26 13.80 2.90
CA LEU A 229 1.36 14.24 1.51
C LEU A 229 0.02 14.78 1.01
N ASN A 230 -1.08 14.07 1.25
CA ASN A 230 -2.42 14.53 0.88
C ASN A 230 -2.77 15.87 1.53
N VAL A 231 -2.54 16.01 2.84
CA VAL A 231 -2.79 17.28 3.53
C VAL A 231 -1.92 18.38 2.95
N ALA A 232 -0.62 18.17 2.80
CA ALA A 232 0.31 19.19 2.29
C ALA A 232 -0.06 19.68 0.88
N VAL A 233 -0.43 18.74 0.00
CA VAL A 233 -0.90 19.04 -1.35
C VAL A 233 -2.20 19.85 -1.33
N MET A 234 -3.19 19.46 -0.51
CA MET A 234 -4.45 20.21 -0.37
C MET A 234 -4.23 21.62 0.20
N LEU A 235 -3.36 21.76 1.21
CA LEU A 235 -3.03 23.06 1.79
C LEU A 235 -2.35 23.99 0.79
N ARG A 236 -1.48 23.45 -0.07
CA ARG A 236 -0.84 24.24 -1.14
C ARG A 236 -1.85 24.66 -2.19
N ALA A 237 -2.82 23.81 -2.50
CA ALA A 237 -3.96 24.16 -3.34
C ALA A 237 -4.95 25.16 -2.67
N GLY A 238 -4.64 25.70 -1.49
CA GLY A 238 -5.47 26.69 -0.80
C GLY A 238 -6.66 26.11 -0.02
N ILE A 239 -6.79 24.78 0.05
CA ILE A 239 -7.85 24.14 0.84
C ILE A 239 -7.53 24.28 2.33
N LYS A 240 -8.50 24.72 3.13
CA LYS A 240 -8.32 24.93 4.58
C LYS A 240 -8.02 23.59 5.29
N PRO A 241 -7.18 23.59 6.35
CA PRO A 241 -6.84 22.36 7.08
C PRO A 241 -8.05 21.55 7.58
N TYR A 242 -9.10 22.24 8.05
CA TYR A 242 -10.32 21.59 8.52
C TYR A 242 -11.05 20.83 7.39
N ASP A 243 -11.17 21.45 6.22
CA ASP A 243 -11.85 20.87 5.05
C ASP A 243 -11.02 19.72 4.46
N SER A 244 -9.69 19.85 4.43
CA SER A 244 -8.78 18.78 4.03
C SER A 244 -8.97 17.53 4.92
N LEU A 245 -9.01 17.71 6.24
CA LEU A 245 -9.26 16.61 7.19
C LEU A 245 -10.66 16.01 7.01
N GLN A 246 -11.68 16.84 6.77
CA GLN A 246 -13.03 16.36 6.50
C GLN A 246 -13.07 15.48 5.24
N ARG A 247 -12.46 15.94 4.13
CA ARG A 247 -12.40 15.19 2.87
C ARG A 247 -11.67 13.86 3.04
N LEU A 248 -10.51 13.86 3.69
CA LEU A 248 -9.75 12.64 3.96
C LEU A 248 -10.49 11.66 4.88
N SER A 249 -11.27 12.15 5.85
CA SER A 249 -12.02 11.27 6.76
C SER A 249 -13.13 10.46 6.07
N ARG A 250 -13.66 10.94 4.93
CA ARG A 250 -14.77 10.26 4.21
C ARG A 250 -14.33 8.97 3.53
N THR A 251 -13.07 8.90 3.10
CA THR A 251 -12.49 7.73 2.40
C THR A 251 -11.48 6.96 3.25
N ALA A 252 -11.24 7.41 4.49
CA ALA A 252 -10.34 6.75 5.42
C ALA A 252 -10.95 5.46 6.00
N ASN A 253 -10.11 4.43 6.17
CA ASN A 253 -10.45 3.25 6.96
C ASN A 253 -10.67 3.63 8.45
N PRO A 254 -11.32 2.77 9.26
CA PRO A 254 -11.62 3.09 10.66
C PRO A 254 -10.41 3.53 11.50
N TRP A 255 -9.25 2.88 11.33
CA TRP A 255 -8.02 3.24 12.05
C TRP A 255 -7.53 4.66 11.73
N LEU A 256 -7.52 5.03 10.44
CA LEU A 256 -7.08 6.35 9.99
C LEU A 256 -8.16 7.41 10.32
N LYS A 257 -9.44 7.06 10.13
CA LYS A 257 -10.57 7.95 10.40
C LYS A 257 -10.56 8.44 11.85
N GLN A 258 -10.34 7.55 12.82
CA GLN A 258 -10.23 7.92 14.24
C GLN A 258 -9.18 9.03 14.46
N ARG A 259 -8.01 8.89 13.84
CA ARG A 259 -6.89 9.85 13.97
C ARG A 259 -7.19 11.18 13.29
N ILE A 260 -7.78 11.11 12.10
CA ILE A 260 -8.17 12.30 11.33
C ILE A 260 -9.25 13.08 12.09
N GLU A 261 -10.27 12.40 12.62
CA GLU A 261 -11.38 13.06 13.33
C GLU A 261 -10.94 13.69 14.65
N ALA A 262 -10.06 13.02 15.42
CA ALA A 262 -9.47 13.61 16.61
C ALA A 262 -8.65 14.87 16.28
N THR A 263 -7.89 14.84 15.19
CA THR A 263 -7.14 16.01 14.71
C THR A 263 -8.07 17.13 14.22
N ARG A 264 -9.13 16.76 13.48
CA ARG A 264 -10.12 17.72 12.95
C ARG A 264 -10.84 18.45 14.08
N TYR A 265 -11.15 17.75 15.17
CA TYR A 265 -11.71 18.36 16.37
C TYR A 265 -10.79 19.45 16.94
N GLY A 266 -9.48 19.16 17.09
CA GLY A 266 -8.50 20.15 17.56
C GLY A 266 -8.39 21.37 16.64
N VAL A 267 -8.37 21.16 15.33
CA VAL A 267 -8.37 22.26 14.34
C VAL A 267 -9.66 23.09 14.41
N GLY A 268 -10.81 22.44 14.62
CA GLY A 268 -12.10 23.11 14.80
C GLY A 268 -12.16 24.00 16.06
N LEU A 269 -11.36 23.69 17.09
CA LEU A 269 -11.18 24.53 18.27
C LEU A 269 -10.17 25.68 18.07
N GLY A 270 -9.69 25.89 16.84
CA GLY A 270 -8.73 26.95 16.50
C GLY A 270 -7.27 26.59 16.77
N GLN A 271 -6.95 25.33 17.10
CA GLN A 271 -5.56 24.90 17.24
C GLN A 271 -4.86 24.85 15.87
N ASN A 272 -3.58 25.21 15.84
CA ASN A 272 -2.78 24.98 14.64
C ASN A 272 -2.66 23.48 14.33
N PHE A 273 -2.43 23.13 13.07
CA PHE A 273 -2.48 21.74 12.59
C PHE A 273 -1.54 20.79 13.35
N GLY A 274 -0.29 21.20 13.59
CA GLY A 274 0.67 20.36 14.31
C GLY A 274 0.29 20.18 15.79
N GLN A 275 -0.22 21.22 16.44
CA GLN A 275 -0.71 21.15 17.82
C GLN A 275 -1.96 20.26 17.93
N ALA A 276 -2.86 20.32 16.95
CA ALA A 276 -4.02 19.43 16.89
C ALA A 276 -3.60 17.95 16.76
N LEU A 277 -2.61 17.64 15.92
CA LEU A 277 -2.04 16.30 15.81
C LEU A 277 -1.40 15.84 17.13
N LYS A 278 -0.66 16.72 17.80
CA LYS A 278 -0.03 16.45 19.09
C LYS A 278 -1.07 16.16 20.18
N ASN A 279 -2.12 16.98 20.25
CA ASN A 279 -3.19 16.88 21.24
C ASN A 279 -4.13 15.69 20.98
N ALA A 280 -4.22 15.21 19.74
CA ALA A 280 -4.96 13.99 19.42
C ALA A 280 -4.38 12.73 20.11
N GLY A 281 -3.12 12.76 20.56
CA GLY A 281 -2.56 11.73 21.44
C GLY A 281 -2.29 10.37 20.78
N HIS A 282 -2.42 10.26 19.46
CA HIS A 282 -2.24 8.99 18.73
C HIS A 282 -0.80 8.72 18.26
N GLU A 283 0.13 9.64 18.52
CA GLU A 283 1.52 9.58 18.00
C GLU A 283 1.59 9.38 16.47
N PHE A 284 0.57 9.88 15.75
CA PHE A 284 0.41 9.78 14.30
C PHE A 284 0.56 11.16 13.65
N PRO A 285 1.21 11.30 12.48
CA PRO A 285 1.86 10.27 11.64
C PRO A 285 3.12 9.65 12.24
N ASP A 286 3.91 10.48 12.91
CA ASP A 286 5.09 10.12 13.68
C ASP A 286 5.42 11.26 14.65
N LYS A 287 6.11 10.97 15.76
CA LYS A 287 6.47 11.98 16.77
C LYS A 287 7.31 13.13 16.18
N GLN A 288 8.30 12.81 15.35
CA GLN A 288 9.17 13.82 14.73
C GLN A 288 8.40 14.65 13.71
N ALA A 289 7.54 14.00 12.91
CA ALA A 289 6.68 14.69 11.97
C ALA A 289 5.73 15.68 12.68
N ILE A 290 5.10 15.27 13.78
CA ILE A 290 4.23 16.15 14.58
C ILE A 290 4.99 17.37 15.09
N GLN A 291 6.20 17.19 15.64
CA GLN A 291 7.02 18.30 16.13
C GLN A 291 7.37 19.28 15.01
N PHE A 292 7.82 18.75 13.86
CA PHE A 292 8.18 19.56 12.70
C PHE A 292 6.98 20.37 12.19
N LEU A 293 5.81 19.73 12.06
CA LEU A 293 4.58 20.40 11.63
C LEU A 293 4.09 21.43 12.65
N SER A 294 4.28 21.18 13.95
CA SER A 294 3.90 22.14 15.01
C SER A 294 4.72 23.43 14.92
N VAL A 295 6.01 23.32 14.58
CA VAL A 295 6.88 24.50 14.42
C VAL A 295 6.56 25.24 13.13
N LEU A 296 6.29 24.52 12.04
CA LEU A 296 6.03 25.14 10.74
C LEU A 296 4.63 25.72 10.58
N ALA A 297 3.62 25.19 11.30
CA ALA A 297 2.24 25.63 11.16
C ALA A 297 2.04 27.13 11.48
N SER A 298 2.96 27.73 12.25
CA SER A 298 2.95 29.16 12.59
C SER A 298 3.80 30.02 11.66
N ARG A 299 4.39 29.45 10.60
CA ARG A 299 5.30 30.15 9.68
C ARG A 299 4.63 30.38 8.32
N LYS A 300 5.01 31.48 7.65
CA LYS A 300 4.65 31.71 6.24
C LYS A 300 5.27 30.60 5.37
N GLY A 301 4.54 30.12 4.37
CA GLY A 301 4.98 29.01 3.51
C GLY A 301 4.88 27.62 4.16
N PHE A 302 3.95 27.45 5.11
CA PHE A 302 3.70 26.16 5.76
C PHE A 302 3.39 25.05 4.75
N ALA A 303 2.57 25.34 3.73
CA ALA A 303 2.14 24.36 2.75
C ALA A 303 3.32 23.78 1.95
N GLU A 304 4.19 24.63 1.42
CA GLU A 304 5.39 24.22 0.67
C GLU A 304 6.38 23.48 1.57
N ALA A 305 6.54 23.94 2.82
CA ALA A 305 7.43 23.29 3.77
C ALA A 305 6.91 21.90 4.19
N ALA A 306 5.59 21.76 4.39
CA ALA A 306 4.93 20.49 4.67
C ALA A 306 5.03 19.53 3.49
N LEU A 307 4.93 20.03 2.27
CA LEU A 307 5.08 19.22 1.05
C LEU A 307 6.50 18.66 0.93
N ARG A 308 7.53 19.52 0.99
CA ARG A 308 8.94 19.08 0.95
C ARG A 308 9.26 18.09 2.07
N PHE A 309 8.68 18.29 3.25
CA PHE A 309 8.82 17.36 4.35
C PHE A 309 8.18 16.01 4.03
N SER A 310 6.96 16.00 3.49
CA SER A 310 6.24 14.79 3.11
C SER A 310 6.99 13.98 2.05
N ASP A 311 7.61 14.64 1.06
CA ASP A 311 8.44 13.96 0.05
C ASP A 311 9.67 13.29 0.68
N ARG A 312 10.38 13.98 1.58
CA ARG A 312 11.52 13.40 2.31
C ARG A 312 11.08 12.25 3.21
N TRP A 313 9.96 12.44 3.90
CA TRP A 313 9.39 11.46 4.80
C TRP A 313 8.95 10.19 4.07
N LEU A 314 8.42 10.33 2.84
CA LEU A 314 8.14 9.22 1.95
C LEU A 314 9.39 8.38 1.68
N ASN A 315 10.48 9.02 1.26
CA ASN A 315 11.74 8.32 0.98
C ASN A 315 12.30 7.62 2.24
N THR A 316 12.21 8.25 3.41
CA THR A 316 12.60 7.62 4.68
C THR A 316 11.71 6.42 5.04
N SER A 317 10.40 6.53 4.81
CA SER A 317 9.44 5.45 5.07
C SER A 317 9.71 4.25 4.18
N LEU A 318 10.01 4.47 2.89
CA LEU A 318 10.38 3.40 1.96
C LEU A 318 11.66 2.68 2.41
N LYS A 319 12.68 3.42 2.87
CA LYS A 319 13.90 2.83 3.43
C LYS A 319 13.62 1.98 4.69
N GLN A 320 12.68 2.38 5.54
CA GLN A 320 12.28 1.59 6.71
C GLN A 320 11.61 0.28 6.29
N VAL A 321 10.76 0.31 5.26
CA VAL A 321 10.15 -0.89 4.67
C VAL A 321 11.23 -1.82 4.12
N ASP A 322 12.19 -1.29 3.35
CA ASP A 322 13.28 -2.07 2.77
C ASP A 322 14.19 -2.69 3.84
N ALA A 323 14.52 -1.94 4.91
CA ALA A 323 15.31 -2.45 6.03
C ALA A 323 14.59 -3.59 6.77
N ALA A 324 13.30 -3.43 7.06
CA ALA A 324 12.49 -4.49 7.68
C ALA A 324 12.41 -5.73 6.78
N ALA A 325 12.21 -5.54 5.47
CA ALA A 325 12.18 -6.61 4.49
C ALA A 325 13.53 -7.34 4.39
N GLY A 326 14.64 -6.60 4.46
CA GLY A 326 15.99 -7.16 4.47
C GLY A 326 16.25 -8.05 5.69
N LEU A 327 15.80 -7.65 6.88
CA LEU A 327 15.88 -8.48 8.09
C LEU A 327 15.06 -9.76 7.97
N ILE A 328 13.80 -9.65 7.54
CA ILE A 328 12.94 -10.81 7.31
C ILE A 328 13.59 -11.75 6.29
N ARG A 329 14.12 -11.20 5.19
CA ARG A 329 14.82 -11.95 4.15
C ARG A 329 16.03 -12.70 4.70
N GLY A 330 16.88 -12.04 5.48
CA GLY A 330 18.05 -12.65 6.10
C GLY A 330 17.67 -13.80 7.04
N LEU A 331 16.66 -13.59 7.88
CA LEU A 331 16.13 -14.62 8.77
C LEU A 331 15.54 -15.81 7.99
N SER A 332 14.76 -15.55 6.94
CA SER A 332 14.20 -16.59 6.08
C SER A 332 15.29 -17.41 5.38
N LEU A 333 16.33 -16.75 4.86
CA LEU A 333 17.45 -17.43 4.21
C LEU A 333 18.23 -18.31 5.19
N LEU A 334 18.52 -17.79 6.38
CA LEU A 334 19.16 -18.56 7.45
C LEU A 334 18.33 -19.78 7.84
N LEU A 335 17.01 -19.63 7.96
CA LEU A 335 16.11 -20.73 8.32
C LEU A 335 16.08 -21.82 7.24
N VAL A 336 15.95 -21.43 5.96
CA VAL A 336 16.00 -22.38 4.84
C VAL A 336 17.36 -23.07 4.76
N GLY A 337 18.46 -22.33 4.91
CA GLY A 337 19.81 -22.89 4.91
C GLY A 337 20.04 -23.87 6.06
N ALA A 338 19.62 -23.51 7.28
CA ALA A 338 19.68 -24.38 8.44
C ALA A 338 18.86 -25.66 8.23
N MET A 339 17.66 -25.54 7.63
CA MET A 339 16.83 -26.70 7.28
C MET A 339 17.52 -27.60 6.26
N MET A 340 18.15 -27.04 5.21
CA MET A 340 18.88 -27.83 4.22
C MET A 340 20.08 -28.56 4.82
N ILE A 341 20.83 -27.90 5.71
CA ILE A 341 21.94 -28.53 6.44
C ILE A 341 21.42 -29.68 7.31
N LEU A 342 20.31 -29.45 8.04
CA LEU A 342 19.69 -30.48 8.87
C LEU A 342 19.28 -31.70 8.04
N VAL A 343 18.66 -31.49 6.88
CA VAL A 343 18.27 -32.55 5.93
C VAL A 343 19.48 -33.34 5.47
N LEU A 344 20.55 -32.65 5.05
CA LEU A 344 21.76 -33.30 4.54
C LEU A 344 22.45 -34.13 5.63
N LEU A 345 22.64 -33.57 6.83
CA LEU A 345 23.23 -34.31 7.95
C LEU A 345 22.36 -35.50 8.36
N GLY A 346 21.04 -35.30 8.45
CA GLY A 346 20.13 -36.37 8.81
C GLY A 346 20.05 -37.48 7.77
N THR A 347 20.16 -37.18 6.46
CA THR A 347 20.30 -38.23 5.44
C THR A 347 21.55 -39.08 5.66
N TYR A 348 22.70 -38.43 5.89
CA TYR A 348 23.96 -39.15 6.08
C TYR A 348 23.93 -40.04 7.33
N GLU A 349 23.36 -39.54 8.44
CA GLU A 349 23.20 -40.33 9.65
C GLU A 349 22.25 -41.52 9.43
N MET A 350 21.10 -41.32 8.79
CA MET A 350 20.17 -42.42 8.48
C MET A 350 20.79 -43.47 7.58
N GLU A 351 21.53 -43.06 6.54
CA GLU A 351 22.25 -44.01 5.66
C GLU A 351 23.32 -44.80 6.42
N ALA A 352 24.06 -44.15 7.33
CA ALA A 352 25.07 -44.81 8.15
C ALA A 352 24.43 -45.87 9.07
N ILE A 353 23.29 -45.55 9.70
CA ILE A 353 22.54 -46.48 10.56
C ILE A 353 22.02 -47.66 9.74
N VAL A 354 21.45 -47.42 8.56
CA VAL A 354 20.97 -48.49 7.67
C VAL A 354 22.12 -49.41 7.25
N ARG A 355 23.28 -48.86 6.87
CA ARG A 355 24.46 -49.67 6.51
C ARG A 355 24.99 -50.49 7.68
N ALA A 356 25.03 -49.93 8.88
CA ALA A 356 25.46 -50.65 10.07
C ALA A 356 24.51 -51.78 10.45
N GLY A 357 23.20 -51.59 10.26
CA GLY A 357 22.18 -52.62 10.51
C GLY A 357 22.16 -53.76 9.49
N ILE A 358 22.59 -53.53 8.23
CA ILE A 358 22.72 -54.58 7.20
C ILE A 358 24.01 -55.41 7.40
N ALA A 359 25.00 -54.89 8.11
CA ALA A 359 26.27 -55.58 8.38
C ALA A 359 26.21 -56.56 9.58
N GLN A 360 25.07 -56.61 10.29
CA GLN A 360 24.75 -57.60 11.34
C GLN A 360 23.76 -58.62 10.78
#